data_AF-A0A2W6BLB2-F1
#
_entry.id   AF-A0A2W6BLB2-F1
#
_cell.length_a   1.000
_cell.length_b   1.000
_cell.length_c   1.000
_cell.angle_alpha   90.00
_cell.angle_beta   90.00
_cell.angle_gamma   90.00
#
_symmetry.space_group_name_H-M   'P 1'
#
loop_
_entity.id
_entity.type
_entity.pdbx_description
1 polymer ?
#
loop_
_entity_poly.entity_id
_entity_poly.type
_entity_poly.pdbx_seq_one_letter_code
_entity_poly.pdbx_strand_id
1 'polypeptide(L)'
;MNRIPILDGRQASQILEELLADVPGYLRYWRPQAGRSGYALLQFISRYSALVAGSLDGALGKAELAFLDAMGIDLLPPQAAAAPVVFELMPDSPVDAPLPDTWQALVERLADQRVREPHAIATRHLHEHAGRQRFLDH
;
A
#
# COMPACT_ATOMS: atom_id res chain seq x y z
N MET A 1 -6.99 15.90 -7.95
CA MET A 1 -6.06 14.76 -8.05
C MET A 1 -4.96 15.17 -9.02
N ASN A 2 -3.78 15.57 -8.52
CA ASN A 2 -2.67 15.92 -9.40
C ASN A 2 -2.01 14.63 -9.90
N ARG A 3 -1.95 14.43 -11.21
CA ARG A 3 -1.32 13.26 -11.82
C ARG A 3 0.11 13.67 -12.14
N ILE A 4 1.10 13.01 -11.54
CA ILE A 4 2.51 13.26 -11.87
C ILE A 4 2.66 13.10 -13.39
N PRO A 5 3.21 14.10 -14.11
CA PRO A 5 3.31 14.02 -15.56
C PRO A 5 4.23 12.87 -15.95
N ILE A 6 3.88 12.17 -17.02
CA ILE A 6 4.72 11.11 -17.61
C ILE A 6 5.55 11.78 -18.71
N LEU A 7 6.88 11.71 -18.59
CA LEU A 7 7.80 12.24 -19.58
C LEU A 7 8.10 11.19 -20.65
N ASP A 8 8.43 9.97 -20.24
CA ASP A 8 8.67 8.84 -21.14
C ASP A 8 8.10 7.54 -20.55
N GLY A 9 6.86 7.23 -20.92
CA GLY A 9 6.14 6.03 -20.46
C GLY A 9 6.39 4.77 -21.28
N ARG A 10 7.43 4.75 -22.13
CA ARG A 10 7.70 3.58 -23.00
C ARG A 10 8.20 2.39 -22.18
N GLN A 11 7.56 1.25 -22.43
CA GLN A 11 7.95 -0.04 -21.89
C GLN A 11 9.11 -0.63 -22.71
N ALA A 12 9.89 -1.52 -22.09
CA ALA A 12 11.03 -2.16 -22.73
C ALA A 12 10.71 -2.89 -24.05
N SER A 13 9.49 -3.40 -24.22
CA SER A 13 9.04 -4.01 -25.48
C SER A 13 8.86 -2.98 -26.60
N GLN A 14 8.29 -1.82 -26.29
CA GLN A 14 8.10 -0.73 -27.25
C GLN A 14 9.45 -0.17 -27.70
N ILE A 15 10.39 -0.01 -26.77
CA ILE A 15 11.76 0.42 -27.07
C ILE A 15 12.49 -0.64 -27.92
N LEU A 16 12.28 -1.92 -27.65
CA LEU A 16 12.87 -3.00 -28.45
C LEU A 16 12.34 -3.01 -29.88
N GLU A 17 11.02 -2.83 -30.05
CA GLU A 17 10.39 -2.73 -31.37
C GLU A 17 10.95 -1.55 -32.17
N GLU A 18 11.09 -0.39 -31.53
CA GLU A 18 11.67 0.82 -32.12
C GLU A 18 13.14 0.58 -32.53
N LEU A 19 13.96 0.02 -31.64
CA LEU A 19 15.36 -0.31 -31.94
C LEU A 19 15.49 -1.30 -33.11
N LEU A 20 14.61 -2.30 -33.19
CA LEU A 20 14.61 -3.27 -34.29
C LEU A 20 14.19 -2.63 -35.62
N ALA A 21 13.25 -1.69 -35.59
CA ALA A 21 12.83 -0.93 -36.76
C ALA A 21 13.94 0.00 -37.28
N ASP A 22 14.77 0.53 -36.38
CA ASP A 22 15.87 1.44 -36.71
C ASP A 22 17.13 0.73 -37.23
N VAL A 23 17.37 -0.52 -36.84
CA VAL A 23 18.59 -1.27 -37.22
C VAL A 23 18.91 -1.20 -38.72
N PRO A 24 17.97 -1.40 -39.66
CA PRO A 24 18.26 -1.31 -41.09
C PRO A 24 18.76 0.07 -41.55
N GLY A 25 18.39 1.14 -40.84
CA GLY A 25 18.81 2.50 -41.12
C GLY A 25 20.26 2.78 -40.73
N TYR A 26 20.79 2.11 -39.70
CA TYR A 26 22.14 2.34 -39.18
C TYR A 26 23.14 1.23 -39.56
N LEU A 27 22.67 -0.02 -39.63
CA LEU A 27 23.55 -1.20 -39.75
C LEU A 27 23.07 -2.12 -40.87
N ARG A 28 23.55 -1.85 -42.09
CA ARG A 28 23.17 -2.52 -43.35
C ARG A 28 23.27 -4.06 -43.32
N TYR A 29 24.26 -4.62 -42.61
CA TYR A 29 24.54 -6.06 -42.61
C TYR A 29 24.16 -6.76 -41.31
N TRP A 30 23.66 -6.03 -40.31
CA TRP A 30 23.30 -6.59 -39.03
C TRP A 30 21.80 -6.89 -38.99
N ARG A 31 21.46 -8.16 -38.78
CA ARG A 31 20.08 -8.64 -38.66
C ARG A 31 19.89 -9.36 -37.34
N PRO A 32 19.65 -8.64 -36.23
CA PRO A 32 19.39 -9.27 -34.95
C PRO A 32 18.12 -10.12 -35.02
N GLN A 33 18.23 -11.38 -34.62
CA GLN A 33 17.13 -12.35 -34.62
C GLN A 33 16.92 -12.89 -33.21
N ALA A 34 15.66 -13.15 -32.85
CA ALA A 34 15.32 -13.79 -31.57
C ALA A 34 16.16 -15.05 -31.33
N GLY A 35 16.68 -15.21 -30.10
CA GLY A 35 17.57 -16.31 -29.73
C GLY A 35 19.03 -16.14 -30.16
N ARG A 36 19.41 -15.02 -30.79
CA ARG A 36 20.81 -14.69 -31.13
C ARG A 36 21.36 -13.57 -30.23
N SER A 37 22.68 -13.51 -30.11
CA SER A 37 23.38 -12.53 -29.27
C SER A 37 23.04 -11.08 -29.60
N GLY A 38 22.93 -10.72 -30.89
CA GLY A 38 22.56 -9.36 -31.30
C GLY A 38 21.17 -8.94 -30.81
N TYR A 39 20.20 -9.84 -30.81
CA TYR A 39 18.87 -9.58 -30.29
C TYR A 39 18.85 -9.54 -28.75
N ALA A 40 19.64 -10.39 -28.09
CA ALA A 40 19.82 -10.34 -26.64
C ALA A 40 20.44 -8.99 -26.18
N LEU A 41 21.38 -8.45 -26.95
CA LEU A 41 21.94 -7.12 -26.69
C LEU A 41 20.88 -6.03 -26.80
N LEU A 42 20.05 -6.05 -27.84
CA LEU A 42 18.96 -5.09 -27.99
C LEU A 42 17.91 -5.21 -26.88
N GLN A 43 17.59 -6.43 -26.44
CA GLN A 43 16.72 -6.65 -25.27
C GLN A 43 17.31 -6.07 -23.98
N PHE A 44 18.62 -6.24 -23.77
CA PHE A 44 19.29 -5.66 -22.60
C PHE A 44 19.22 -4.14 -22.64
N ILE A 45 19.55 -3.54 -23.79
CA ILE A 45 19.50 -2.08 -23.97
C ILE A 45 18.07 -1.58 -23.77
N SER A 46 17.06 -2.23 -24.35
CA SER A 46 15.67 -1.80 -24.21
C SER A 46 15.19 -1.88 -22.76
N ARG A 47 15.58 -2.93 -22.03
CA ARG A 47 15.29 -3.06 -20.60
C ARG A 47 15.96 -1.96 -19.78
N TYR A 48 17.23 -1.68 -20.05
CA TYR A 48 17.96 -0.62 -19.36
C TYR A 48 17.34 0.76 -19.62
N SER A 49 17.04 1.08 -20.89
CA SER A 49 16.40 2.34 -21.27
C SER A 49 15.04 2.52 -20.59
N ALA A 50 14.22 1.46 -20.48
CA ALA A 50 12.94 1.54 -19.77
C ALA A 50 13.10 1.85 -18.26
N LEU A 51 14.17 1.35 -17.63
CA LEU A 51 14.47 1.69 -16.22
C LEU A 51 14.86 3.16 -16.08
N VAL A 52 15.64 3.69 -17.03
CA VAL A 52 16.01 5.11 -17.07
C VAL A 52 14.77 5.98 -17.27
N ALA A 53 13.91 5.62 -18.23
CA ALA A 53 12.65 6.32 -18.50
C ALA A 53 11.75 6.39 -17.25
N GLY A 54 11.53 5.24 -16.58
CA GLY A 54 10.75 5.20 -15.34
C GLY A 54 11.38 5.99 -14.18
N SER A 55 12.71 6.08 -14.12
CA SER A 55 13.41 6.92 -13.14
C SER A 55 13.19 8.42 -13.41
N LEU A 56 13.21 8.83 -14.69
CA LEU A 56 12.91 10.21 -15.08
C LEU A 56 11.46 10.60 -14.73
N ASP A 57 10.51 9.72 -15.01
CA ASP A 57 9.10 9.93 -14.63
C ASP A 57 8.95 10.12 -13.11
N GLY A 58 9.65 9.31 -12.31
CA GLY A 58 9.66 9.44 -10.84
C GLY A 58 10.37 10.70 -10.34
N ALA A 59 11.38 11.20 -11.05
CA ALA A 59 12.09 12.42 -10.70
C ALA A 59 11.19 13.66 -10.82
N LEU A 60 10.22 13.65 -11.73
CA LEU A 60 9.32 14.79 -11.94
C LEU A 60 8.42 15.04 -10.72
N GLY A 61 7.95 13.98 -10.06
CA GLY A 61 7.21 14.09 -8.79
C GLY A 61 8.06 14.70 -7.67
N LYS A 62 9.37 14.40 -7.63
CA LYS A 62 10.29 15.02 -6.66
C LYS A 62 10.54 16.50 -6.97
N ALA A 63 10.65 16.84 -8.25
CA ALA A 63 10.81 18.22 -8.69
C ALA A 63 9.58 19.08 -8.32
N GLU A 64 8.38 18.52 -8.42
CA GLU A 64 7.16 19.19 -7.97
C GLU A 64 7.18 19.47 -6.46
N LEU A 65 7.52 18.47 -5.65
CA LEU A 65 7.63 18.66 -4.19
C LEU A 65 8.69 19.72 -3.83
N ALA A 66 9.85 19.68 -4.48
CA ALA A 66 10.89 20.68 -4.29
C ALA A 66 10.43 22.09 -4.72
N PHE A 67 9.60 22.21 -5.75
CA PHE A 67 9.01 23.49 -6.15
C PHE A 67 8.03 24.03 -5.11
N LEU A 68 7.18 23.18 -4.54
CA LEU A 68 6.23 23.57 -3.48
C LEU A 68 6.98 24.03 -2.21
N ASP A 69 8.01 23.28 -1.81
CA ASP A 69 8.90 23.63 -0.71
C ASP A 69 9.59 24.99 -0.95
N ALA A 70 10.11 25.22 -2.16
CA ALA A 70 10.72 26.50 -2.53
C ALA A 70 9.75 27.70 -2.51
N MET A 71 8.44 27.47 -2.67
CA MET A 71 7.41 28.50 -2.52
C MET A 71 6.95 28.70 -1.07
N GLY A 72 7.54 27.97 -0.10
CA GLY A 72 7.14 28.00 1.30
C GLY A 72 5.81 27.32 1.57
N ILE A 73 5.35 26.44 0.67
CA ILE A 73 4.15 25.63 0.87
C ILE A 73 4.58 24.35 1.58
N ASP A 74 4.60 24.40 2.90
CA ASP A 74 4.88 23.23 3.73
C ASP A 74 3.72 22.22 3.66
N LEU A 75 4.05 20.94 3.49
CA LEU A 75 3.08 19.87 3.71
C LEU A 75 2.70 19.88 5.20
N LEU A 76 1.38 19.89 5.48
CA LEU A 76 0.91 19.79 6.86
C LEU A 76 1.50 18.52 7.51
N PRO A 77 2.11 18.63 8.70
CA PRO A 77 2.63 17.47 9.39
C PRO A 77 1.49 16.49 9.68
N PRO A 78 1.79 15.18 9.80
CA PRO A 78 0.79 14.20 10.21
C PRO A 78 0.16 14.62 11.53
N GLN A 79 -1.14 14.91 11.52
CA GLN A 79 -1.86 15.24 12.75
C GLN A 79 -2.35 13.96 13.39
N ALA A 80 -2.12 13.84 14.70
CA ALA A 80 -2.65 12.72 15.48
C ALA A 80 -4.18 12.74 15.41
N ALA A 81 -4.78 11.64 14.95
CA ALA A 81 -6.22 11.46 15.00
C ALA A 81 -6.63 11.14 16.44
N ALA A 82 -7.45 11.99 17.05
CA ALA A 82 -8.13 11.68 18.30
C ALA A 82 -9.50 11.06 17.98
N ALA A 83 -9.72 9.82 18.42
CA ALA A 83 -11.01 9.16 18.32
C ALA A 83 -11.56 8.92 19.74
N PRO A 84 -12.82 9.28 20.03
CA PRO A 84 -13.43 8.95 21.32
C PRO A 84 -13.58 7.43 21.41
N VAL A 85 -13.05 6.84 22.48
CA VAL A 85 -13.22 5.41 22.80
C VAL A 85 -14.17 5.32 23.99
N VAL A 86 -15.22 4.52 23.84
CA VAL A 86 -16.17 4.21 24.93
C VAL A 86 -15.85 2.81 25.43
N PHE A 87 -15.74 2.66 26.75
CA PHE A 87 -15.56 1.37 27.40
C PHE A 87 -16.88 0.96 28.04
N GLU A 88 -17.32 -0.27 27.76
CA GLU A 88 -18.45 -0.87 28.44
C GLU A 88 -17.95 -1.80 29.54
N LEU A 89 -18.51 -1.65 30.74
CA LEU A 89 -18.19 -2.52 31.87
C LEU A 89 -18.96 -3.84 31.71
N MET A 90 -18.32 -4.96 32.06
CA MET A 90 -19.00 -6.24 32.01
C MET A 90 -20.18 -6.28 33.00
N PRO A 91 -21.30 -6.96 32.66
CA PRO A 91 -22.52 -6.95 33.47
C PRO A 91 -22.33 -7.40 34.92
N ASP A 92 -21.37 -8.31 35.17
CA ASP A 92 -21.08 -8.86 36.49
C ASP A 92 -19.82 -8.24 37.12
N SER A 93 -19.40 -7.04 36.69
CA SER A 93 -18.25 -6.37 37.30
C SER A 93 -18.58 -5.96 38.74
N PRO A 94 -17.88 -6.48 39.76
CA PRO A 94 -18.20 -6.20 41.16
C PRO A 94 -17.74 -4.80 41.61
N VAL A 95 -17.03 -4.07 40.75
CA VAL A 95 -16.46 -2.74 41.04
C VAL A 95 -16.34 -1.91 39.77
N ASP A 96 -16.51 -0.59 39.90
CA ASP A 96 -16.08 0.37 38.89
C ASP A 96 -14.55 0.42 38.90
N ALA A 97 -13.92 -0.05 37.82
CA ALA A 97 -12.46 -0.04 37.73
C ALA A 97 -11.97 1.38 37.44
N PRO A 98 -11.13 1.98 38.30
CA PRO A 98 -10.52 3.28 37.99
C PRO A 98 -9.62 3.13 36.75
N LEU A 99 -9.77 4.05 35.80
CA LEU A 99 -8.82 4.17 34.70
C LEU A 99 -7.44 4.54 35.29
N PRO A 100 -6.33 3.98 34.77
CA PRO A 100 -5.00 4.32 35.25
C PRO A 100 -4.69 5.81 35.06
N ASP A 101 -3.93 6.38 35.98
CA ASP A 101 -3.54 7.81 35.95
C ASP A 101 -2.68 8.19 34.73
N THR A 102 -2.19 7.19 33.98
CA THR A 102 -1.42 7.38 32.76
C THR A 102 -1.93 6.49 31.62
N TRP A 103 -2.15 7.10 30.46
CA TRP A 103 -2.60 6.38 29.27
C TRP A 103 -1.56 5.39 28.75
N GLN A 104 -0.25 5.62 29.00
CA GLN A 104 0.80 4.67 28.58
C GLN A 104 0.64 3.30 29.23
N ALA A 105 0.39 3.27 30.55
CA ALA A 105 0.19 2.02 31.28
C ALA A 105 -1.07 1.28 30.81
N LEU A 106 -2.13 2.00 30.42
CA LEU A 106 -3.33 1.40 29.85
C LEU A 106 -3.05 0.76 28.48
N VAL A 107 -2.32 1.45 27.60
CA VAL A 107 -1.99 0.95 26.25
C VAL A 107 -1.13 -0.31 26.33
N GLU A 108 -0.12 -0.34 27.20
CA GLU A 108 0.73 -1.51 27.42
C GLU A 108 -0.09 -2.70 27.96
N ARG A 109 -1.01 -2.45 28.90
CA ARG A 109 -1.87 -3.51 29.45
C ARG A 109 -2.83 -4.09 28.41
N LEU A 110 -3.40 -3.24 27.55
CA LEU A 110 -4.28 -3.67 26.46
C LEU A 110 -3.52 -4.42 25.37
N ALA A 111 -2.29 -4.02 25.05
CA ALA A 111 -1.42 -4.71 24.11
C ALA A 111 -1.10 -6.13 24.61
N ASP A 112 -0.77 -6.29 25.89
CA ASP A 112 -0.50 -7.58 26.52
C ASP A 112 -1.73 -8.50 26.60
N GLN A 113 -2.92 -7.94 26.86
CA GLN A 113 -4.17 -8.71 26.85
C GLN A 113 -4.52 -9.24 25.46
N ARG A 114 -4.32 -8.43 24.41
CA ARG A 114 -4.60 -8.83 23.02
C ARG A 114 -3.68 -9.95 22.53
N VAL A 115 -2.45 -10.03 23.06
CA VAL A 115 -1.52 -11.12 22.75
C VAL A 115 -1.92 -12.45 23.42
N ARG A 116 -2.62 -12.39 24.57
CA ARG A 116 -3.05 -13.60 25.31
C ARG A 116 -4.35 -14.23 24.78
N GLU A 117 -5.23 -13.47 24.15
CA GLU A 117 -6.54 -13.94 23.65
C GLU A 117 -6.71 -13.64 22.13
N PRO A 118 -5.93 -14.27 21.23
CA PRO A 118 -5.96 -13.93 19.81
C PRO A 118 -7.24 -14.34 19.04
N HIS A 119 -8.14 -15.15 19.64
CA HIS A 119 -9.27 -15.76 18.90
C HIS A 119 -10.69 -15.41 19.39
N ALA A 120 -10.87 -14.50 20.34
CA ALA A 120 -12.20 -14.21 20.89
C ALA A 120 -13.02 -13.14 20.12
N ILE A 121 -12.67 -12.82 18.88
CA ILE A 121 -13.49 -11.95 18.00
C ILE A 121 -13.85 -12.68 16.70
N ALA A 122 -14.39 -13.88 16.81
CA ALA A 122 -15.24 -14.45 15.76
C ALA A 122 -16.09 -15.56 16.39
N THR A 123 -17.41 -15.49 16.17
CA THR A 123 -18.40 -16.54 16.50
C THR A 123 -19.03 -16.50 17.90
N ARG A 124 -19.82 -15.45 18.19
CA ARG A 124 -20.98 -15.61 19.10
C ARG A 124 -22.19 -14.76 18.69
N HIS A 125 -22.48 -14.72 17.39
CA HIS A 125 -23.78 -14.33 16.85
C HIS A 125 -24.28 -15.46 15.95
N LEU A 126 -24.80 -16.55 16.54
CA LEU A 126 -25.68 -17.56 15.91
C LEU A 126 -25.82 -18.82 16.79
N HIS A 127 -26.25 -18.72 18.06
CA HIS A 127 -26.82 -19.90 18.75
C HIS A 127 -27.70 -19.60 19.97
N GLU A 128 -28.58 -18.60 19.89
CA GLU A 128 -29.54 -18.41 21.00
C GLU A 128 -30.94 -17.93 20.55
N HIS A 129 -31.45 -18.51 19.46
CA HIS A 129 -32.88 -18.40 19.10
C HIS A 129 -33.59 -19.72 18.82
N ALA A 130 -32.97 -20.88 19.08
CA ALA A 130 -33.58 -22.19 18.85
C ALA A 130 -33.59 -23.02 20.13
N GLY A 131 -34.44 -22.67 21.09
CA GLY A 131 -34.52 -23.43 22.34
C GLY A 131 -35.47 -22.89 23.41
N ARG A 132 -36.60 -22.29 23.06
CA ARG A 132 -37.63 -21.96 24.07
C ARG A 132 -39.03 -21.76 23.47
N GLN A 133 -39.54 -22.76 22.75
CA GLN A 133 -40.97 -22.92 22.49
C GLN A 133 -41.38 -24.37 22.72
N ARG A 134 -41.52 -24.72 24.00
CA ARG A 134 -42.43 -25.76 24.50
C ARG A 134 -42.76 -25.39 25.92
N PHE A 135 -43.84 -24.63 26.11
CA PHE A 135 -44.73 -24.73 27.28
C PHE A 135 -45.94 -23.84 27.02
N LEU A 136 -47.13 -24.41 27.24
CA LEU A 136 -48.48 -23.81 27.24
C LEU A 136 -49.25 -23.82 25.89
N ASP A 137 -49.76 -25.00 25.52
CA ASP A 137 -51.09 -25.12 24.93
C ASP A 137 -52.05 -25.53 26.06
N HIS A 138 -53.14 -24.77 26.20
CA HIS A 138 -54.40 -25.17 26.83
C HIS A 138 -55.50 -24.99 25.78
#